data_AF-A0A930IXJ9-F1
#
_entry.id   AF-A0A930IXJ9-F1
#
_cell.length_a   1.000
_cell.length_b   1.000
_cell.length_c   1.000
_cell.angle_alpha   90.00
_cell.angle_beta   90.00
_cell.angle_gamma   90.00
#
_symmetry.space_group_name_H-M   'P 1'
#
loop_
_entity.id
_entity.type
_entity.pdbx_description
1 polymer ?
#
loop_
_entity_poly.entity_id
_entity_poly.type
_entity_poly.pdbx_seq_one_letter_code
_entity_poly.pdbx_strand_id
1 'polypeptide(L)'
;MKPRNKFEKAVLEQSKHLRPITKQQSKWAFRECIDHFTYRLPKGRTTCIDCGHSWVMNKQRETCTCPHCRAKLQVKETYERKLQQKQYFTLLTTCGEFQVLRMFLLIVGMEKGYKAQTSIIEIGQYWWNMQGRKAVVAIQRVLGHYVDTFSYYSPMAIRNDNEAYQHIAYSPIYPKFKVTDILRRNGFKDNFYGIVPTQLIPVLLTDSRVETLLKAGSTDHLRYFLGNKRTFEELWQ
;
A
#
# COMPACT_ATOMS: atom_id res chain seq x y z
N MET A 1 13.80 10.71 14.47
CA MET A 1 15.22 11.00 14.77
C MET A 1 15.65 12.20 13.93
N LYS A 2 16.73 12.89 14.33
CA LYS A 2 17.36 13.88 13.44
C LYS A 2 18.10 13.14 12.31
N PRO A 3 18.21 13.72 11.11
CA PRO A 3 19.05 13.17 10.05
C PRO A 3 20.50 13.01 10.51
N ARG A 4 21.09 11.85 10.23
CA ARG A 4 22.43 11.46 10.68
C ARG A 4 23.52 11.77 9.65
N ASN A 5 23.15 11.82 8.37
CA ASN A 5 24.09 12.01 7.26
C ASN A 5 23.50 12.92 6.17
N LYS A 6 24.34 13.31 5.20
CA LYS A 6 23.94 14.21 4.09
C LYS A 6 22.77 13.66 3.27
N PHE A 7 22.71 12.34 3.07
CA PHE A 7 21.64 11.68 2.32
C PHE A 7 20.30 11.76 3.06
N GLU A 8 20.27 11.47 4.36
CA GLU A 8 19.04 11.60 5.17
C GLU A 8 18.57 13.06 5.28
N LYS A 9 19.49 14.03 5.30
CA LYS A 9 19.14 15.47 5.25
C LYS A 9 18.45 15.80 3.93
N ALA A 10 19.02 15.38 2.80
CA ALA A 10 18.44 15.61 1.48
C ALA A 10 17.05 14.95 1.34
N VAL A 11 16.89 13.72 1.83
CA VAL A 11 15.59 13.02 1.85
C VAL A 11 14.55 13.77 2.68
N LEU A 12 14.92 14.24 3.87
CA LEU A 12 13.98 14.95 4.75
C LEU A 12 13.59 16.33 4.20
N GLU A 13 14.49 17.01 3.50
CA GLU A 13 14.14 18.24 2.78
C GLU A 13 13.23 17.95 1.58
N GLN A 14 13.56 16.92 0.79
CA GLN A 14 12.78 16.54 -0.39
C GLN A 14 11.35 16.08 -0.04
N SER A 15 11.15 15.44 1.12
CA SER A 15 9.83 14.95 1.53
C SER A 15 8.79 16.04 1.71
N LYS A 16 9.22 17.29 2.00
CA LYS A 16 8.34 18.46 2.11
C LYS A 16 7.67 18.84 0.78
N HIS A 17 8.22 18.38 -0.34
CA HIS A 17 7.71 18.65 -1.69
C HIS A 17 6.74 17.56 -2.20
N LEU A 18 6.47 16.52 -1.41
CA LEU A 18 5.49 15.50 -1.79
C LEU A 18 4.07 16.08 -1.79
N ARG A 19 3.36 15.85 -2.89
CA ARG A 19 1.97 16.29 -3.03
C ARG A 19 1.03 15.42 -2.18
N PRO A 20 -0.08 15.96 -1.68
CA PRO A 20 -1.14 15.16 -1.08
C PRO A 20 -1.67 14.08 -2.05
N ILE A 21 -2.27 13.03 -1.50
CA ILE A 21 -2.95 11.99 -2.28
C ILE A 21 -4.12 12.58 -3.08
N THR A 22 -4.32 12.10 -4.30
CA THR A 22 -5.39 12.55 -5.18
C THR A 22 -6.73 11.88 -4.85
N LYS A 23 -7.84 12.52 -5.21
CA LYS A 23 -9.19 11.92 -5.09
C LYS A 23 -9.31 10.56 -5.81
N GLN A 24 -8.60 10.38 -6.92
CA GLN A 24 -8.62 9.12 -7.67
C GLN A 24 -7.94 7.99 -6.89
N GLN A 25 -6.78 8.28 -6.28
CA GLN A 25 -6.07 7.33 -5.41
C GLN A 25 -6.90 6.98 -4.17
N SER A 26 -7.54 7.96 -3.53
CA SER A 26 -8.45 7.70 -2.40
C SER A 26 -9.65 6.85 -2.80
N LYS A 27 -10.25 7.11 -3.97
CA LYS A 27 -11.38 6.32 -4.50
C LYS A 27 -10.95 4.88 -4.81
N TRP A 28 -9.77 4.70 -5.39
CA TRP A 28 -9.20 3.38 -5.64
C TRP A 28 -8.95 2.62 -4.33
N ALA A 29 -8.33 3.26 -3.33
CA ALA A 29 -8.06 2.63 -2.05
C ALA A 29 -9.35 2.18 -1.35
N PHE A 30 -10.39 3.03 -1.35
CA PHE A 30 -11.70 2.65 -0.82
C PHE A 30 -12.34 1.48 -1.57
N ARG A 31 -12.02 1.26 -2.85
CA ARG A 31 -12.66 0.22 -3.67
C ARG A 31 -11.93 -1.10 -3.71
N GLU A 32 -10.61 -1.05 -3.67
CA GLU A 32 -9.76 -2.23 -3.89
C GLU A 32 -9.09 -2.72 -2.61
N CYS A 33 -9.04 -1.92 -1.54
CA CYS A 33 -8.32 -2.27 -0.32
C CYS A 33 -9.23 -2.67 0.85
N ILE A 34 -10.54 -2.55 0.76
CA ILE A 34 -11.44 -2.97 1.85
C ILE A 34 -12.47 -3.96 1.32
N ASP A 35 -13.07 -4.69 2.25
CA ASP A 35 -14.23 -5.49 1.92
C ASP A 35 -15.49 -4.61 1.87
N HIS A 36 -16.40 -4.96 0.98
CA HIS A 36 -17.64 -4.22 0.84
C HIS A 36 -18.85 -5.11 1.14
N PHE A 37 -19.71 -4.62 2.03
CA PHE A 37 -20.80 -5.42 2.58
C PHE A 37 -22.18 -4.84 2.30
N THR A 38 -23.15 -5.74 2.35
CA THR A 38 -24.57 -5.45 2.47
C THR A 38 -25.10 -6.22 3.65
N TYR A 39 -25.75 -5.53 4.57
CA TYR A 39 -26.31 -6.16 5.76
C TYR A 39 -27.79 -6.47 5.52
N ARG A 40 -28.13 -7.75 5.58
CA ARG A 40 -29.49 -8.26 5.46
C ARG A 40 -30.01 -8.69 6.83
N LEU A 41 -31.25 -8.33 7.14
CA LEU A 41 -31.99 -8.84 8.30
C LEU A 41 -32.81 -10.07 7.90
N PRO A 42 -33.22 -10.95 8.84
CA PRO A 42 -33.95 -12.18 8.52
C PRO A 42 -35.21 -11.97 7.67
N LYS A 43 -35.94 -10.87 7.88
CA LYS A 43 -37.14 -10.50 7.10
C LYS A 43 -36.82 -9.88 5.73
N GLY A 44 -35.59 -9.96 5.24
CA GLY A 44 -35.19 -9.50 3.91
C GLY A 44 -34.86 -8.01 3.79
N ARG A 45 -35.10 -7.18 4.82
CA ARG A 45 -34.65 -5.78 4.82
C ARG A 45 -33.13 -5.75 4.72
N THR A 46 -32.64 -5.04 3.72
CA THR A 46 -31.26 -5.07 3.29
C THR A 46 -30.72 -3.65 3.16
N THR A 47 -29.50 -3.41 3.65
CA THR A 47 -28.88 -2.09 3.64
C THR A 47 -27.45 -2.18 3.09
N CYS A 48 -27.15 -1.38 2.08
CA CYS A 48 -25.79 -1.21 1.57
C CYS A 48 -24.95 -0.45 2.59
N ILE A 49 -23.81 -1.03 2.97
CA ILE A 49 -22.92 -0.46 3.99
C ILE A 49 -21.99 0.63 3.42
N ASP A 50 -21.82 0.68 2.10
CA ASP A 50 -21.07 1.75 1.43
C ASP A 50 -21.85 3.08 1.33
N CYS A 51 -23.13 3.01 0.98
CA CYS A 51 -23.93 4.20 0.63
C CYS A 51 -25.17 4.42 1.51
N GLY A 52 -25.50 3.49 2.40
CA GLY A 52 -26.64 3.59 3.32
C GLY A 52 -28.00 3.27 2.70
N HIS A 53 -28.10 3.11 1.38
CA HIS A 53 -29.36 2.81 0.71
C HIS A 53 -29.93 1.46 1.19
N SER A 54 -31.25 1.44 1.43
CA SER A 54 -31.97 0.25 1.92
C SER A 54 -33.05 -0.20 0.95
N TRP A 55 -33.18 -1.52 0.78
CA TRP A 55 -34.19 -2.15 -0.07
C TRP A 55 -34.61 -3.51 0.52
N VAL A 56 -35.57 -4.17 -0.11
CA VAL A 56 -36.01 -5.52 0.29
C VAL A 56 -35.38 -6.56 -0.63
N MET A 57 -34.76 -7.57 -0.04
CA MET A 57 -34.18 -8.71 -0.74
C MET A 57 -34.89 -10.00 -0.30
N ASN A 58 -35.77 -10.50 -1.17
CA ASN A 58 -36.65 -11.64 -0.88
C ASN A 58 -35.88 -12.96 -0.71
N LYS A 59 -34.83 -13.19 -1.51
CA LYS A 59 -34.00 -14.41 -1.46
C LYS A 59 -32.64 -14.11 -0.88
N GLN A 60 -32.14 -14.98 -0.01
CA GLN A 60 -30.76 -14.93 0.45
C GLN A 60 -29.81 -15.22 -0.72
N ARG A 61 -28.69 -14.50 -0.76
CA ARG A 61 -27.61 -14.62 -1.75
C ARG A 61 -26.30 -14.33 -1.04
N GLU A 62 -25.18 -14.84 -1.54
CA GLU A 62 -23.85 -14.54 -1.00
C GLU A 62 -23.36 -13.14 -1.41
N THR A 63 -23.72 -12.70 -2.61
CA THR A 63 -23.34 -11.38 -3.15
C THR A 63 -24.54 -10.67 -3.78
N CYS A 64 -24.46 -9.35 -3.84
CA CYS A 64 -25.46 -8.53 -4.52
C CYS A 64 -24.84 -7.27 -5.12
N THR A 65 -25.59 -6.60 -6.00
CA THR A 65 -25.25 -5.27 -6.49
C THR A 65 -26.20 -4.26 -5.87
N CYS A 66 -25.67 -3.22 -5.23
CA CYS A 66 -26.50 -2.16 -4.67
C CYS A 66 -27.27 -1.45 -5.78
N PRO A 67 -28.61 -1.31 -5.70
CA PRO A 67 -29.39 -0.67 -6.74
C PRO A 67 -29.09 0.84 -6.88
N HIS A 68 -28.58 1.47 -5.82
CA HIS A 68 -28.26 2.90 -5.81
C HIS A 68 -26.82 3.21 -6.26
N CYS A 69 -25.81 2.68 -5.56
CA CYS A 69 -24.41 2.99 -5.88
C CYS A 69 -23.75 2.02 -6.86
N ARG A 70 -24.46 0.95 -7.27
CA ARG A 70 -23.99 -0.10 -8.19
C ARG A 70 -22.74 -0.86 -7.74
N ALA A 71 -22.32 -0.70 -6.48
CA ALA A 71 -21.24 -1.48 -5.91
C ALA A 71 -21.63 -2.96 -5.81
N LYS A 72 -20.68 -3.86 -6.08
CA LYS A 72 -20.81 -5.29 -5.79
C LYS A 72 -20.42 -5.54 -4.34
N LEU A 73 -21.27 -6.22 -3.59
CA LEU A 73 -21.20 -6.30 -2.13
C LEU A 73 -21.42 -7.74 -1.68
N GLN A 74 -20.68 -8.17 -0.67
CA GLN A 74 -20.93 -9.43 0.04
C GLN A 74 -22.11 -9.26 0.98
N VAL A 75 -23.07 -10.17 0.94
CA VAL A 75 -24.26 -10.13 1.80
C VAL A 75 -23.94 -10.82 3.11
N LYS A 76 -24.07 -10.09 4.21
CA LYS A 76 -23.97 -10.62 5.57
C LYS A 76 -25.32 -10.54 6.25
N GLU A 77 -25.79 -11.66 6.79
CA GLU A 77 -27.00 -11.67 7.60
C GLU A 77 -26.62 -11.29 9.04
N THR A 78 -26.94 -10.06 9.44
CA THR A 78 -26.47 -9.51 10.72
C THR A 78 -27.31 -8.33 11.21
N TYR A 79 -27.44 -8.25 12.55
CA TYR A 79 -28.03 -7.11 13.24
C TYR A 79 -27.03 -5.97 13.48
N GLU A 80 -25.73 -6.19 13.23
CA GLU A 80 -24.70 -5.15 13.34
C GLU A 80 -25.11 -3.88 12.60
N ARG A 81 -24.80 -2.72 13.18
CA ARG A 81 -25.14 -1.42 12.60
C ARG A 81 -23.94 -0.63 12.14
N LYS A 82 -22.78 -0.88 12.74
CA LYS A 82 -21.53 -0.17 12.50
C LYS A 82 -20.44 -1.17 12.17
N LEU A 83 -19.59 -0.81 11.23
CA LEU A 83 -18.41 -1.56 10.86
C LEU A 83 -17.27 -0.55 10.69
N GLN A 84 -16.13 -0.86 11.27
CA GLN A 84 -14.89 -0.13 11.01
C GLN A 84 -13.88 -1.07 10.39
N GLN A 85 -13.32 -0.67 9.25
CA GLN A 85 -12.21 -1.36 8.60
C GLN A 85 -10.98 -0.48 8.61
N LYS A 86 -9.82 -1.10 8.80
CA LYS A 86 -8.51 -0.47 8.69
C LYS A 86 -7.69 -1.29 7.72
N GLN A 87 -7.25 -0.68 6.62
CA GLN A 87 -6.36 -1.34 5.67
C GLN A 87 -5.20 -0.42 5.30
N TYR A 88 -4.04 -1.01 5.06
CA TYR A 88 -2.92 -0.33 4.46
C TYR A 88 -2.97 -0.38 2.93
N PHE A 89 -2.40 0.65 2.29
CA PHE A 89 -2.13 0.65 0.85
C PHE A 89 -0.89 1.50 0.57
N THR A 90 -0.31 1.34 -0.62
CA THR A 90 0.92 2.01 -1.01
C THR A 90 0.77 2.79 -2.31
N LEU A 91 1.54 3.87 -2.44
CA LEU A 91 1.67 4.65 -3.67
C LEU A 91 3.14 4.73 -4.05
N LEU A 92 3.46 4.40 -5.29
CA LEU A 92 4.80 4.57 -5.83
C LEU A 92 4.87 5.86 -6.68
N THR A 93 5.89 6.67 -6.45
CA THR A 93 6.09 7.94 -7.15
C THR A 93 7.57 8.30 -7.18
N THR A 94 7.90 9.36 -7.91
CA THR A 94 9.21 10.03 -7.83
C THR A 94 9.07 11.38 -7.15
N CYS A 95 10.15 11.86 -6.54
CA CYS A 95 10.25 13.22 -6.01
C CYS A 95 11.71 13.68 -6.11
N GLY A 96 11.98 14.68 -6.95
CA GLY A 96 13.34 15.00 -7.37
C GLY A 96 13.98 13.78 -8.06
N GLU A 97 15.19 13.43 -7.65
CA GLU A 97 15.93 12.26 -8.17
C GLU A 97 15.60 10.96 -7.45
N PHE A 98 14.72 10.99 -6.46
CA PHE A 98 14.44 9.84 -5.61
C PHE A 98 13.23 9.04 -6.11
N GLN A 99 13.38 7.72 -6.04
CA GLN A 99 12.23 6.82 -6.04
C GLN A 99 11.61 6.82 -4.64
N VAL A 100 10.27 6.94 -4.56
CA VAL A 100 9.54 7.02 -3.30
C VAL A 100 8.39 6.01 -3.27
N LEU A 101 8.36 5.16 -2.25
CA LEU A 101 7.18 4.36 -1.90
C LEU A 101 6.54 4.96 -0.66
N ARG A 102 5.32 5.46 -0.83
CA ARG A 102 4.52 6.06 0.25
C ARG A 102 3.55 5.02 0.79
N MET A 103 3.40 4.99 2.10
CA MET A 103 2.61 4.03 2.85
C MET A 103 1.48 4.76 3.57
N PHE A 104 0.25 4.27 3.40
CA PHE A 104 -0.95 4.90 3.94
C PHE A 104 -1.79 3.91 4.73
N LEU A 105 -2.41 4.40 5.79
CA LEU A 105 -3.50 3.74 6.50
C LEU A 105 -4.82 4.34 6.03
N LEU A 106 -5.70 3.50 5.50
CA LEU A 106 -7.10 3.80 5.22
C LEU A 106 -7.94 3.34 6.40
N ILE A 107 -8.71 4.27 6.99
CA ILE A 107 -9.71 3.98 8.02
C ILE A 107 -11.08 4.28 7.44
N VAL A 108 -11.97 3.30 7.47
CA VAL A 108 -13.32 3.43 6.92
C VAL A 108 -14.34 3.13 8.00
N GLY A 109 -15.12 4.14 8.36
CA GLY A 109 -16.30 4.01 9.20
C GLY A 109 -17.54 3.85 8.33
N MET A 110 -18.26 2.76 8.53
CA MET A 110 -19.50 2.47 7.82
C MET A 110 -20.63 2.24 8.81
N GLU A 111 -21.77 2.90 8.57
CA GLU A 111 -22.96 2.80 9.42
C GLU A 111 -24.21 2.63 8.58
N LYS A 112 -25.10 1.71 9.00
CA LYS A 112 -26.39 1.49 8.35
C LYS A 112 -27.16 2.80 8.20
N GLY A 113 -27.53 3.13 6.96
CA GLY A 113 -28.28 4.34 6.62
C GLY A 113 -27.42 5.57 6.29
N TYR A 114 -26.10 5.50 6.49
CA TYR A 114 -25.18 6.58 6.18
C TYR A 114 -24.19 6.18 5.09
N LYS A 115 -23.68 7.19 4.38
CA LYS A 115 -22.58 7.00 3.43
C LYS A 115 -21.30 6.73 4.21
N ALA A 116 -20.50 5.77 3.75
CA ALA A 116 -19.20 5.44 4.34
C ALA A 116 -18.30 6.69 4.43
N GLN A 117 -17.63 6.84 5.56
CA GLN A 117 -16.67 7.91 5.83
C GLN A 117 -15.27 7.35 5.79
N THR A 118 -14.39 7.99 5.04
CA THR A 118 -12.99 7.57 4.84
C THR A 118 -12.04 8.59 5.44
N SER A 119 -11.08 8.13 6.22
CA SER A 119 -9.91 8.89 6.65
C SER A 119 -8.65 8.20 6.16
N ILE A 120 -7.67 8.97 5.66
CA ILE A 120 -6.42 8.44 5.13
C ILE A 120 -5.27 9.15 5.84
N ILE A 121 -4.36 8.36 6.39
CA ILE A 121 -3.18 8.85 7.13
C ILE A 121 -1.94 8.31 6.44
N GLU A 122 -0.99 9.19 6.10
CA GLU A 122 0.31 8.76 5.61
C GLU A 122 1.18 8.29 6.78
N ILE A 123 1.55 7.02 6.78
CA ILE A 123 2.32 6.39 7.87
C ILE A 123 3.81 6.60 7.66
N GLY A 124 4.27 6.46 6.42
CA GLY A 124 5.69 6.52 6.13
C GLY A 124 6.03 6.46 4.66
N GLN A 125 7.31 6.63 4.37
CA GLN A 125 7.86 6.75 3.05
C GLN A 125 9.22 6.04 3.03
N TYR A 126 9.41 5.15 2.06
CA TYR A 126 10.72 4.66 1.70
C TYR A 126 11.27 5.49 0.54
N TRP A 127 12.53 5.87 0.66
CA TRP A 127 13.24 6.71 -0.30
C TRP A 127 14.48 5.96 -0.80
N TRP A 128 14.66 5.90 -2.12
CA TRP A 128 15.86 5.35 -2.75
C TRP A 128 16.48 6.37 -3.70
N ASN A 129 17.80 6.55 -3.60
CA ASN A 129 18.57 7.27 -4.62
C ASN A 129 19.04 6.32 -5.73
N MET A 130 19.70 6.88 -6.76
CA MET A 130 20.25 6.11 -7.88
C MET A 130 21.25 5.01 -7.50
N GLN A 131 21.89 5.11 -6.33
CA GLN A 131 22.87 4.14 -5.82
C GLN A 131 22.21 3.02 -4.99
N GLY A 132 20.88 2.99 -4.91
CA GLY A 132 20.14 2.04 -4.08
C GLY A 132 20.18 2.34 -2.58
N ARG A 133 20.76 3.46 -2.14
CA ARG A 133 20.76 3.86 -0.73
C ARG A 133 19.34 4.17 -0.29
N LYS A 134 18.94 3.59 0.84
CA LYS A 134 17.58 3.66 1.39
C LYS A 134 17.50 4.55 2.62
N ALA A 135 16.48 5.38 2.71
CA ALA A 135 16.06 6.06 3.94
C ALA A 135 14.56 5.88 4.19
N VAL A 136 14.15 5.99 5.45
CA VAL A 136 12.75 5.92 5.88
C VAL A 136 12.36 7.22 6.57
N VAL A 137 11.31 7.86 6.06
CA VAL A 137 10.65 9.01 6.70
C VAL A 137 9.28 8.55 7.16
N ALA A 138 9.03 8.47 8.46
CA ALA A 138 7.78 7.89 8.97
C ALA A 138 7.34 8.48 10.32
N ILE A 139 6.04 8.35 10.58
CA ILE A 139 5.45 8.52 11.90
C ILE A 139 6.05 7.48 12.85
N GLN A 140 6.27 7.84 14.11
CA GLN A 140 6.86 6.95 15.09
C GLN A 140 5.99 5.72 15.34
N ARG A 141 6.55 4.53 15.12
CA ARG A 141 6.02 3.30 15.70
C ARG A 141 6.11 3.35 17.23
N VAL A 142 5.05 2.96 17.91
CA VAL A 142 4.99 2.81 19.37
C VAL A 142 5.26 1.35 19.72
N LEU A 143 5.97 1.10 20.82
CA LEU A 143 6.13 -0.25 21.36
C LEU A 143 4.77 -0.76 21.83
N GLY A 144 4.33 -1.90 21.30
CA GLY A 144 3.04 -2.48 21.63
C GLY A 144 2.88 -3.89 21.09
N HIS A 145 1.82 -4.55 21.53
CA HIS A 145 1.47 -5.92 21.16
C HIS A 145 1.15 -6.06 19.67
N TYR A 146 0.57 -5.02 19.06
CA TYR A 146 0.27 -4.99 17.64
C TYR A 146 1.46 -4.41 16.86
N VAL A 147 1.81 -5.07 15.76
CA VAL A 147 2.91 -4.66 14.87
C VAL A 147 2.72 -3.22 14.39
N ASP A 148 1.48 -2.82 14.13
CA ASP A 148 1.07 -1.64 13.39
C ASP A 148 0.54 -0.48 14.27
N THR A 149 1.09 -0.33 15.48
CA THR A 149 0.74 0.79 16.37
C THR A 149 1.65 2.01 16.14
N PHE A 150 1.05 3.15 15.79
CA PHE A 150 1.76 4.40 15.48
C PHE A 150 1.29 5.56 16.35
N SER A 151 2.22 6.47 16.65
CA SER A 151 1.90 7.73 17.32
C SER A 151 1.41 8.75 16.29
N TYR A 152 0.13 8.70 15.95
CA TYR A 152 -0.47 9.47 14.84
C TYR A 152 -0.29 11.00 14.93
N TYR A 153 -0.02 11.52 16.13
CA TYR A 153 0.23 12.95 16.36
C TYR A 153 1.72 13.32 16.31
N SER A 154 2.61 12.35 16.16
CA SER A 154 4.04 12.60 15.98
C SER A 154 4.35 13.05 14.55
N PRO A 155 5.20 14.06 14.35
CA PRO A 155 5.63 14.44 13.01
C PRO A 155 6.40 13.30 12.34
N MET A 156 6.29 13.23 11.00
CA MET A 156 7.15 12.37 10.20
C MET A 156 8.60 12.82 10.36
N ALA A 157 9.48 11.86 10.61
CA ALA A 157 10.90 12.11 10.77
C ALA A 157 11.70 10.94 10.20
N ILE A 158 13.01 11.11 10.09
CA ILE A 158 13.91 9.99 9.79
C ILE A 158 13.74 8.91 10.88
N ARG A 159 13.53 7.67 10.46
CA ARG A 159 13.40 6.49 11.32
C ARG A 159 14.34 5.39 10.87
N ASN A 160 14.70 4.52 11.81
CA ASN A 160 15.24 3.22 11.45
C ASN A 160 14.12 2.36 10.83
N ASP A 161 14.49 1.57 9.83
CA ASP A 161 13.58 0.61 9.25
C ASP A 161 13.21 -0.47 10.29
N ASN A 162 12.00 -1.02 10.19
CA ASN A 162 11.52 -2.06 11.09
C ASN A 162 10.46 -2.93 10.42
N GLU A 163 10.10 -4.03 11.07
CA GLU A 163 9.14 -5.01 10.58
C GLU A 163 7.76 -4.40 10.27
N ALA A 164 7.30 -3.39 11.03
CA ALA A 164 6.01 -2.77 10.79
C ALA A 164 5.98 -1.98 9.47
N TYR A 165 7.01 -1.17 9.21
CA TYR A 165 7.11 -0.46 7.93
C TYR A 165 7.28 -1.43 6.76
N GLN A 166 8.06 -2.49 6.97
CA GLN A 166 8.25 -3.53 5.96
C GLN A 166 6.93 -4.24 5.65
N HIS A 167 6.17 -4.64 6.67
CA HIS A 167 4.85 -5.24 6.52
C HIS A 167 3.89 -4.33 5.76
N ILE A 168 3.84 -3.04 6.10
CA ILE A 168 2.99 -2.08 5.39
C ILE A 168 3.43 -1.91 3.93
N ALA A 169 4.71 -2.03 3.62
CA ALA A 169 5.20 -1.98 2.23
C ALA A 169 4.74 -3.16 1.36
N TYR A 170 4.25 -4.27 1.93
CA TYR A 170 3.60 -5.37 1.19
C TYR A 170 2.17 -5.02 0.74
N SER A 171 1.60 -3.92 1.23
CA SER A 171 0.20 -3.59 0.99
C SER A 171 -0.07 -3.22 -0.47
N PRO A 172 -1.32 -3.37 -0.95
CA PRO A 172 -1.68 -3.12 -2.34
C PRO A 172 -1.18 -1.77 -2.86
N ILE A 173 -0.58 -1.78 -4.04
CA ILE A 173 -0.02 -0.61 -4.70
C ILE A 173 -1.00 -0.01 -5.70
N TYR A 174 -1.19 1.31 -5.67
CA TYR A 174 -2.01 1.98 -6.68
C TYR A 174 -1.39 1.81 -8.07
N PRO A 175 -2.13 1.28 -9.06
CA PRO A 175 -1.54 0.78 -10.31
C PRO A 175 -0.98 1.88 -11.23
N LYS A 176 -1.35 3.15 -11.04
CA LYS A 176 -0.83 4.26 -11.83
C LYS A 176 0.24 5.00 -11.03
N PHE A 177 1.49 4.61 -11.24
CA PHE A 177 2.64 5.16 -10.53
C PHE A 177 3.72 5.71 -11.47
N LYS A 178 4.70 6.40 -10.86
CA LYS A 178 5.90 6.89 -11.54
C LYS A 178 7.13 6.16 -11.00
N VAL A 179 8.06 5.89 -11.90
CA VAL A 179 9.38 5.36 -11.56
C VAL A 179 10.47 6.23 -12.16
N THR A 180 11.66 6.21 -11.56
CA THR A 180 12.83 6.92 -12.09
C THR A 180 13.30 6.29 -13.41
N ASP A 181 13.95 7.10 -14.25
CA ASP A 181 14.48 6.64 -15.54
C ASP A 181 15.55 5.55 -15.38
N ILE A 182 16.27 5.54 -14.26
CA ILE A 182 17.28 4.52 -13.94
C ILE A 182 16.61 3.16 -13.73
N LEU A 183 15.48 3.11 -13.01
CA LEU A 183 14.73 1.85 -12.85
C LEU A 183 14.21 1.34 -14.20
N ARG A 184 13.74 2.24 -15.08
CA ARG A 184 13.33 1.88 -16.44
C ARG A 184 14.49 1.32 -17.26
N ARG A 185 15.63 2.02 -17.26
CA ARG A 185 16.86 1.61 -17.93
C ARG A 185 17.31 0.22 -17.47
N ASN A 186 17.20 -0.05 -16.16
CA ASN A 186 17.57 -1.32 -15.56
C ASN A 186 16.48 -2.42 -15.75
N GLY A 187 15.45 -2.18 -16.55
CA GLY A 187 14.51 -3.21 -17.02
C GLY A 187 13.15 -3.24 -16.32
N PHE A 188 12.81 -2.27 -15.47
CA PHE A 188 11.51 -2.24 -14.79
C PHE A 188 10.34 -1.94 -15.75
N LYS A 189 9.41 -2.90 -15.89
CA LYS A 189 8.25 -2.85 -16.80
C LYS A 189 6.91 -2.74 -16.06
N ASP A 190 6.82 -1.87 -15.05
CA ASP A 190 5.59 -1.61 -14.27
C ASP A 190 4.99 -2.85 -13.58
N ASN A 191 5.80 -3.87 -13.34
CA ASN A 191 5.39 -5.08 -12.64
C ASN A 191 6.42 -5.41 -11.56
N PHE A 192 5.91 -5.77 -10.38
CA PHE A 192 6.69 -6.16 -9.22
C PHE A 192 6.86 -7.68 -9.11
N TYR A 193 6.16 -8.46 -9.94
CA TYR A 193 6.27 -9.92 -10.04
C TYR A 193 6.07 -10.64 -8.70
N GLY A 194 5.22 -10.12 -7.83
CA GLY A 194 5.00 -10.67 -6.49
C GLY A 194 6.14 -10.39 -5.49
N ILE A 195 7.14 -9.59 -5.86
CA ILE A 195 8.24 -9.15 -5.00
C ILE A 195 7.92 -7.77 -4.46
N VAL A 196 8.16 -7.53 -3.17
CA VAL A 196 7.89 -6.20 -2.62
C VAL A 196 8.82 -5.12 -3.16
N PRO A 197 8.32 -3.87 -3.31
CA PRO A 197 9.15 -2.77 -3.78
C PRO A 197 10.41 -2.57 -2.93
N THR A 198 10.31 -2.78 -1.61
CA THR A 198 11.43 -2.63 -0.67
C THR A 198 12.55 -3.65 -0.85
N GLN A 199 12.28 -4.77 -1.51
CA GLN A 199 13.29 -5.77 -1.90
C GLN A 199 13.72 -5.56 -3.35
N LEU A 200 12.78 -5.36 -4.29
CA LEU A 200 13.07 -5.27 -5.72
C LEU A 200 13.80 -3.97 -6.12
N ILE A 201 13.41 -2.82 -5.58
CA ILE A 201 13.97 -1.53 -6.00
C ILE A 201 15.47 -1.44 -5.66
N PRO A 202 15.93 -1.72 -4.43
CA PRO A 202 17.36 -1.66 -4.11
C PRO A 202 18.21 -2.56 -5.01
N VAL A 203 17.82 -3.82 -5.17
CA VAL A 203 18.60 -4.80 -5.95
C VAL A 203 18.64 -4.44 -7.44
N LEU A 204 17.55 -3.91 -7.99
CA LEU A 204 17.53 -3.45 -9.38
C LEU A 204 18.43 -2.22 -9.59
N LEU A 205 18.68 -1.42 -8.56
CA LEU A 205 19.58 -0.26 -8.62
C LEU A 205 21.05 -0.64 -8.40
N THR A 206 21.35 -1.75 -7.73
CA THR A 206 22.72 -2.11 -7.33
C THR A 206 23.29 -3.33 -8.03
N ASP A 207 22.47 -4.24 -8.56
CA ASP A 207 22.90 -5.54 -9.09
C ASP A 207 22.52 -5.71 -10.57
N SER A 208 23.53 -5.68 -11.44
CA SER A 208 23.36 -5.83 -12.90
C SER A 208 22.85 -7.21 -13.32
N ARG A 209 23.02 -8.23 -12.47
CA ARG A 209 22.52 -9.59 -12.72
C ARG A 209 20.99 -9.63 -12.63
N VAL A 210 20.43 -8.88 -11.68
CA VAL A 210 18.97 -8.71 -11.54
C VAL A 210 18.38 -8.01 -12.77
N GLU A 211 19.04 -6.96 -13.25
CA GLU A 211 18.68 -6.30 -14.51
C GLU A 211 18.68 -7.30 -15.68
N THR A 212 19.71 -8.16 -15.77
CA THR A 212 19.83 -9.19 -16.83
C THR A 212 18.66 -10.18 -16.77
N LEU A 213 18.37 -10.74 -15.60
CA LEU A 213 17.24 -11.65 -15.39
C LEU A 213 15.91 -11.00 -15.76
N LEU A 214 15.72 -9.74 -15.39
CA LEU A 214 14.49 -9.01 -15.62
C LEU A 214 14.30 -8.69 -17.12
N LYS A 215 15.37 -8.29 -17.81
CA LYS A 215 15.35 -8.04 -19.26
C LYS A 215 15.15 -9.32 -20.06
N ALA A 216 15.69 -10.45 -19.59
CA ALA A 216 15.48 -11.77 -20.17
C ALA A 216 14.07 -12.35 -19.90
N GLY A 217 13.28 -11.74 -19.01
CA GLY A 217 11.95 -12.23 -18.64
C GLY A 217 11.95 -13.39 -17.63
N SER A 218 13.11 -13.72 -17.05
CA SER A 218 13.30 -14.81 -16.09
C SER A 218 12.81 -14.45 -14.68
N THR A 219 11.51 -14.15 -14.54
CA THR A 219 10.93 -13.63 -13.29
C THR A 219 10.85 -14.65 -12.16
N ASP A 220 10.76 -15.94 -12.48
CA ASP A 220 10.77 -17.01 -11.47
C ASP A 220 12.16 -17.19 -10.86
N HIS A 221 13.21 -17.17 -11.68
CA HIS A 221 14.60 -17.15 -11.21
C HIS A 221 14.88 -15.91 -10.38
N LEU A 222 14.38 -14.73 -10.79
CA LEU A 222 14.50 -13.52 -9.99
C LEU A 222 13.89 -13.69 -8.59
N ARG A 223 12.67 -14.22 -8.48
CA ARG A 223 12.04 -14.50 -7.18
C ARG A 223 12.87 -15.47 -6.34
N TYR A 224 13.34 -16.56 -6.94
CA TYR A 224 14.15 -17.56 -6.26
C TYR A 224 15.47 -16.97 -5.73
N PHE A 225 16.19 -16.23 -6.56
CA PHE A 225 17.50 -15.68 -6.20
C PHE A 225 17.44 -14.55 -5.18
N LEU A 226 16.37 -13.75 -5.17
CA LEU A 226 16.16 -12.77 -4.11
C LEU A 226 15.90 -13.43 -2.75
N GLY A 227 15.29 -14.62 -2.73
CA GLY A 227 15.17 -15.46 -1.53
C GLY A 227 16.46 -16.21 -1.18
N ASN A 228 17.28 -16.57 -2.17
CA ASN A 228 18.46 -17.43 -2.02
C ASN A 228 19.73 -16.77 -2.58
N LYS A 229 20.20 -15.72 -1.91
CA LYS A 229 21.37 -14.93 -2.37
C LYS A 229 22.65 -15.76 -2.54
N ARG A 230 22.90 -16.70 -1.63
CA ARG A 230 24.09 -17.56 -1.70
C ARG A 230 24.09 -18.41 -2.96
N THR A 231 22.97 -19.05 -3.27
CA THR A 231 22.81 -19.83 -4.51
C THR A 231 22.93 -18.95 -5.75
N PHE A 232 22.51 -17.69 -5.67
CA PHE A 232 22.69 -16.75 -6.78
C PHE A 232 24.16 -16.45 -7.06
N GLU A 233 25.00 -16.35 -6.03
CA GLU A 233 26.44 -16.15 -6.18
C GLU A 233 27.13 -17.41 -6.70
N GLU A 234 26.70 -18.59 -6.27
CA GLU A 234 27.26 -19.88 -6.70
C GLU A 234 26.94 -20.21 -8.17
N LEU A 235 25.73 -19.89 -8.65
CA LEU A 235 25.26 -20.26 -10.00
C LEU A 235 25.55 -19.22 -11.10
N TRP A 236 25.97 -18.00 -10.74
CA TRP A 236 26.19 -16.90 -11.69
C TRP A 236 27.68 -16.67 -12.01
N GLN A 237 28.53 -17.69 -11.85
CA GLN A 237 29.93 -17.65 -12.31
C GLN A 237 30.00 -17.72 -13.84
#